data_AF-A0A844LJH4-F1
#
_entry.id   AF-A0A844LJH4-F1
#
_cell.length_a   1.000
_cell.length_b   1.000
_cell.length_c   1.000
_cell.angle_alpha   90.00
_cell.angle_beta   90.00
_cell.angle_gamma   90.00
#
_symmetry.space_group_name_H-M   'P 1'
#
loop_
_entity.id
_entity.type
_entity.pdbx_description
1 polymer ?
#
loop_
_entity_poly.entity_id
_entity_poly.type
_entity_poly.pdbx_seq_one_letter_code
_entity_poly.pdbx_strand_id
1 'polypeptide(L)'
;NLKTALGCKILPGSTLVTDSLGGYPSLAESCKAKHVQIPSKKHKKGIFNIRLINYYHSTLKAMTNIRFRGVATKYLNNYIVYNNFVTFAKESFMEKIKILKNEIFTIGVEERSFSVNISKRDPLPLLKDQYLL
;
A
#
# COMPACT_ATOMS: atom_id res chain seq x y z
N ASN A 1 7.36 -2.86 -26.52
CA ASN A 1 7.56 -4.18 -25.85
C ASN A 1 7.36 -3.99 -24.34
N LEU A 2 6.59 -4.87 -23.68
CA LEU A 2 6.28 -4.79 -22.23
C LEU A 2 7.54 -4.74 -21.36
N LYS A 3 8.58 -5.50 -21.72
CA LYS A 3 9.86 -5.53 -20.99
C LYS A 3 10.52 -4.16 -20.95
N THR A 4 10.56 -3.47 -22.08
CA THR A 4 11.15 -2.13 -22.19
C THR A 4 10.41 -1.09 -21.32
N ALA A 5 9.08 -1.21 -21.22
CA ALA A 5 8.26 -0.23 -20.51
C ALA A 5 8.21 -0.47 -18.99
N LEU A 6 8.25 -1.74 -18.55
CA LEU A 6 7.95 -2.14 -17.18
C LEU A 6 9.09 -2.87 -16.46
N GLY A 7 10.07 -3.41 -17.18
CA GLY A 7 11.10 -4.29 -16.61
C GLY A 7 11.89 -3.64 -15.47
N CYS A 8 12.32 -2.38 -15.64
CA CYS A 8 13.08 -1.66 -14.62
C CYS A 8 12.23 -1.13 -13.45
N LYS A 9 10.91 -1.30 -13.49
CA LYS A 9 9.98 -0.78 -12.47
C LYS A 9 9.48 -1.85 -11.50
N ILE A 10 9.74 -3.12 -11.78
CA ILE A 10 9.26 -4.25 -10.99
C ILE A 10 10.45 -4.81 -10.22
N LEU A 11 10.39 -4.74 -8.89
CA LEU A 11 11.44 -5.29 -8.04
C LEU A 11 11.37 -6.82 -7.99
N PRO A 12 12.52 -7.52 -7.95
CA PRO A 12 12.55 -8.97 -7.70
C PRO A 12 11.76 -9.37 -6.46
N GLY A 13 11.06 -10.51 -6.52
CA GLY A 13 10.22 -11.00 -5.43
C GLY A 13 8.83 -10.34 -5.34
N SER A 14 8.57 -9.27 -6.09
CA SER A 14 7.22 -8.66 -6.19
C SER A 14 6.20 -9.64 -6.76
N THR A 15 4.93 -9.47 -6.39
CA THR A 15 3.81 -10.22 -6.99
C THR A 15 3.21 -9.41 -8.13
N LEU A 16 3.36 -9.91 -9.36
CA LEU A 16 2.79 -9.34 -10.55
C LEU A 16 1.45 -10.02 -10.87
N VAL A 17 0.35 -9.28 -10.77
CA VAL A 17 -1.00 -9.76 -11.09
C VAL A 17 -1.43 -9.20 -12.44
N THR A 18 -1.77 -10.07 -13.39
CA THR A 18 -2.06 -9.66 -14.79
C THR A 18 -3.30 -10.31 -15.34
N ASP A 19 -3.81 -9.79 -16.45
CA ASP A 19 -4.77 -10.49 -17.29
C ASP A 19 -4.10 -11.61 -18.10
N SER A 20 -4.87 -12.27 -18.96
CA SER A 20 -4.46 -13.42 -19.75
C SER A 20 -3.58 -13.09 -20.97
N LEU A 21 -3.12 -11.85 -21.15
CA LEU A 21 -2.23 -11.50 -22.25
C LEU A 21 -0.90 -12.26 -22.18
N GLY A 22 -0.51 -12.86 -23.31
CA GLY A 22 0.65 -13.78 -23.40
C GLY A 22 2.03 -13.13 -23.17
N GLY A 23 2.14 -11.81 -23.14
CA GLY A 23 3.42 -11.13 -22.92
C GLY A 23 3.87 -11.04 -21.45
N TYR A 24 2.94 -11.21 -20.51
CA TYR A 24 3.22 -11.05 -19.08
C TYR A 24 4.05 -12.17 -18.43
N PRO A 25 3.91 -13.46 -18.78
CA PRO A 25 4.78 -14.52 -18.26
C PRO A 25 6.26 -14.23 -18.49
N SER A 26 6.64 -13.85 -19.72
CA SER A 26 8.04 -13.54 -20.05
C SER A 26 8.55 -12.28 -19.35
N LEU A 27 7.68 -11.29 -19.09
CA LEU A 27 8.01 -10.12 -18.28
C LEU A 27 8.29 -10.53 -16.83
N ALA A 28 7.39 -11.30 -16.21
CA ALA A 28 7.50 -11.72 -14.82
C ALA A 28 8.78 -12.50 -14.56
N GLU A 29 9.10 -13.43 -15.46
CA GLU A 29 10.35 -14.20 -15.45
C GLU A 29 11.58 -13.28 -15.51
N SER A 30 11.59 -12.33 -16.45
CA SER A 30 12.72 -11.38 -16.58
C SER A 30 12.90 -10.49 -15.34
N CYS A 31 11.82 -10.18 -14.62
CA CYS A 31 11.86 -9.38 -13.40
C CYS A 31 12.09 -10.20 -12.14
N LYS A 32 12.18 -11.55 -12.23
CA LYS A 32 12.19 -12.47 -11.07
C LYS A 32 11.01 -12.21 -10.13
N ALA A 33 9.83 -11.94 -10.70
CA ALA A 33 8.60 -11.66 -9.99
C ALA A 33 7.71 -12.91 -9.88
N LYS A 34 6.94 -13.01 -8.80
CA LYS A 34 5.89 -14.03 -8.68
C LYS A 34 4.75 -13.65 -9.62
N HIS A 35 4.36 -14.54 -10.53
CA HIS A 35 3.31 -14.24 -11.52
C HIS A 35 1.96 -14.85 -11.14
N VAL A 36 0.94 -14.00 -11.02
CA VAL A 36 -0.45 -14.42 -10.86
C VAL A 36 -1.26 -13.95 -12.07
N GLN A 37 -1.48 -14.88 -13.01
CA GLN A 37 -2.30 -14.59 -14.17
C GLN A 37 -3.77 -14.91 -13.91
N ILE A 38 -4.66 -13.93 -14.12
CA ILE A 38 -6.11 -14.13 -14.11
C ILE A 38 -6.52 -14.76 -15.45
N PRO A 39 -7.20 -15.93 -15.45
CA PRO A 39 -7.61 -16.58 -16.69
C PRO A 39 -8.59 -15.74 -17.51
N SER A 40 -8.58 -15.93 -18.83
CA SER A 40 -9.57 -15.33 -19.73
C SER A 40 -10.99 -15.64 -19.24
N LYS A 41 -11.90 -14.67 -19.38
CA LYS A 41 -13.30 -14.76 -18.93
C LYS A 41 -13.48 -14.97 -17.42
N LYS A 42 -12.43 -14.83 -16.61
CA LYS A 42 -12.50 -14.80 -15.14
C LYS A 42 -12.15 -13.40 -14.64
N HIS A 43 -12.67 -13.06 -13.46
CA HIS A 43 -12.43 -11.76 -12.82
C HIS A 43 -11.47 -11.83 -11.63
N LYS A 44 -11.16 -13.03 -11.13
CA LYS A 44 -10.25 -13.24 -9.99
C LYS A 44 -9.52 -14.58 -10.07
N LYS A 45 -8.39 -14.68 -9.36
CA LYS A 45 -7.67 -15.92 -9.08
C LYS A 45 -7.27 -15.93 -7.60
N GLY A 46 -7.92 -16.77 -6.80
CA GLY A 46 -7.79 -16.73 -5.34
C GLY A 46 -8.23 -15.37 -4.78
N ILE A 47 -7.37 -14.75 -3.96
CA ILE A 47 -7.58 -13.40 -3.41
C ILE A 47 -7.29 -12.28 -4.42
N PHE A 48 -6.67 -12.59 -5.56
CA PHE A 48 -6.22 -11.59 -6.53
C PHE A 48 -7.34 -11.23 -7.51
N ASN A 49 -7.63 -9.94 -7.60
CA ASN A 49 -8.58 -9.35 -8.52
C ASN A 49 -8.02 -8.02 -9.03
N ILE A 50 -7.88 -7.86 -10.35
CA ILE A 50 -7.33 -6.63 -10.97
C ILE A 50 -8.14 -5.39 -10.57
N ARG A 51 -9.48 -5.52 -10.42
CA ARG A 51 -10.31 -4.40 -9.99
C ARG A 51 -9.98 -3.96 -8.56
N LEU A 52 -9.75 -4.91 -7.66
CA LEU A 52 -9.36 -4.63 -6.28
C LEU A 52 -8.01 -3.91 -6.22
N ILE A 53 -7.05 -4.36 -7.05
CA ILE A 53 -5.71 -3.76 -7.16
C ILE A 53 -5.81 -2.33 -7.73
N ASN A 54 -6.60 -2.13 -8.78
CA ASN A 54 -6.82 -0.80 -9.35
C ASN A 54 -7.50 0.13 -8.34
N TYR A 55 -8.47 -0.37 -7.58
CA TYR A 55 -9.11 0.36 -6.50
C TYR A 55 -8.08 0.76 -5.42
N TYR A 56 -7.24 -0.17 -4.98
CA TYR A 56 -6.15 0.08 -4.02
C TYR A 56 -5.22 1.20 -4.50
N HIS A 57 -4.77 1.16 -5.75
CA HIS A 57 -3.91 2.19 -6.31
C HIS A 57 -4.60 3.55 -6.38
N SER A 58 -5.89 3.57 -6.75
CA SER A 58 -6.68 4.80 -6.80
C SER A 58 -6.87 5.42 -5.41
N THR A 59 -7.21 4.62 -4.39
CA THR A 59 -7.36 5.12 -3.02
C THR A 59 -6.06 5.64 -2.45
N LEU A 60 -4.95 4.92 -2.65
CA LEU A 60 -3.63 5.37 -2.21
C LEU A 60 -3.20 6.68 -2.90
N LYS A 61 -3.47 6.81 -4.21
CA LYS A 61 -3.19 8.03 -4.97
C LYS A 61 -4.05 9.20 -4.49
N ALA A 62 -5.34 8.97 -4.26
CA ALA A 62 -6.27 10.00 -3.76
C ALA A 62 -5.88 10.46 -2.35
N MET A 63 -5.52 9.52 -1.46
CA MET A 63 -5.03 9.84 -0.12
C MET A 63 -3.78 10.71 -0.20
N THR A 64 -2.79 10.30 -1.00
CA THR A 64 -1.51 11.00 -1.11
C THR A 64 -1.66 12.38 -1.74
N ASN A 65 -2.36 12.49 -2.87
CA ASN A 65 -2.35 13.71 -3.68
C ASN A 65 -3.51 14.66 -3.37
N ILE A 66 -4.67 14.14 -2.97
CA ILE A 66 -5.88 14.94 -2.79
C ILE A 66 -6.12 15.23 -1.31
N ARG A 67 -6.12 14.19 -0.46
CA ARG A 67 -6.41 14.35 0.98
C ARG A 67 -5.25 14.99 1.74
N PHE A 68 -4.04 14.47 1.56
CA PHE A 68 -2.85 14.97 2.26
C PHE A 68 -2.04 15.99 1.46
N ARG A 69 -2.29 16.09 0.14
CA ARG A 69 -1.60 17.03 -0.78
C ARG A 69 -0.06 16.88 -0.73
N GLY A 70 0.41 15.65 -0.61
CA GLY A 70 1.79 15.29 -0.40
C GLY A 70 2.00 14.55 0.92
N VAL A 71 3.00 13.68 0.96
CA VAL A 71 3.40 12.93 2.14
C VAL A 71 4.92 12.92 2.26
N ALA A 72 5.43 12.94 3.49
CA ALA A 72 6.87 12.80 3.71
C ALA A 72 7.29 11.34 3.46
N THR A 73 8.23 11.14 2.54
CA THR A 73 8.72 9.80 2.13
C THR A 73 9.29 9.00 3.30
N LYS A 74 9.88 9.67 4.31
CA LYS A 74 10.36 9.02 5.53
C LYS A 74 9.27 8.33 6.36
N TYR A 75 8.00 8.68 6.16
CA TYR A 75 6.86 8.04 6.82
C TYR A 75 5.97 7.27 5.83
N LEU A 76 6.45 7.01 4.60
CA LEU A 76 5.63 6.39 3.55
C LEU A 76 5.01 5.06 3.99
N ASN A 77 5.77 4.24 4.73
CA ASN A 77 5.26 2.97 5.25
C ASN A 77 4.08 3.17 6.21
N ASN A 78 4.12 4.19 7.07
CA ASN A 78 3.01 4.52 7.97
C ASN A 78 1.77 4.99 7.20
N TYR A 79 1.96 5.76 6.13
CA TYR A 79 0.84 6.15 5.26
C TYR A 79 0.22 4.95 4.53
N ILE A 80 1.03 3.98 4.09
CA ILE A 80 0.53 2.74 3.49
C ILE A 80 -0.30 1.94 4.49
N VAL A 81 0.19 1.76 5.72
CA VAL A 81 -0.55 1.10 6.81
C VAL A 81 -1.86 1.83 7.10
N TYR A 82 -1.83 3.16 7.19
CA TYR A 82 -3.04 3.97 7.37
C TYR A 82 -4.04 3.80 6.21
N ASN A 83 -3.58 3.80 4.96
CA ASN A 83 -4.44 3.56 3.80
C ASN A 83 -5.10 2.17 3.86
N ASN A 84 -4.33 1.15 4.25
CA ASN A 84 -4.83 -0.21 4.44
C ASN A 84 -5.94 -0.25 5.50
N PHE A 85 -5.69 0.40 6.65
CA PHE A 85 -6.65 0.46 7.74
C PHE A 85 -7.97 1.14 7.34
N VAL A 86 -7.87 2.34 6.77
CA VAL A 86 -9.05 3.12 6.37
C VAL A 86 -9.84 2.38 5.29
N THR A 87 -9.16 1.78 4.32
CA THR A 87 -9.80 1.21 3.12
C THR A 87 -10.28 -0.23 3.31
N PHE A 88 -9.52 -1.08 4.01
CA PHE A 88 -9.74 -2.54 4.02
C PHE A 88 -10.00 -3.14 5.40
N ALA A 89 -9.77 -2.40 6.49
CA ALA A 89 -10.11 -2.92 7.81
C ALA A 89 -11.61 -3.21 7.91
N LYS A 90 -11.95 -4.34 8.52
CA LYS A 90 -13.32 -4.92 8.59
C LYS A 90 -14.22 -4.14 9.54
N GLU A 91 -13.63 -3.40 10.45
CA GLU A 91 -14.25 -2.62 11.50
C GLU A 91 -15.15 -1.53 10.88
N SER A 92 -16.27 -1.25 11.54
CA SER A 92 -17.14 -0.13 11.18
C SER A 92 -16.39 1.20 11.32
N PHE A 93 -16.91 2.25 10.68
CA PHE A 93 -16.31 3.58 10.77
C PHE A 93 -16.10 4.04 12.23
N MET A 94 -17.09 3.81 13.10
CA MET A 94 -17.01 4.21 14.51
C MET A 94 -15.95 3.40 15.29
N GLU A 95 -15.84 2.10 15.02
CA GLU A 95 -14.79 1.26 15.61
C GLU A 95 -13.40 1.68 15.13
N LYS A 96 -13.24 2.00 13.84
CA LYS A 96 -11.98 2.51 13.31
C LYS A 96 -11.55 3.80 14.01
N ILE A 97 -12.48 4.72 14.22
CA ILE A 97 -12.22 5.96 14.96
C ILE A 97 -11.83 5.67 16.42
N LYS A 98 -12.49 4.72 17.07
CA LYS A 98 -12.15 4.31 18.44
C LYS A 98 -10.74 3.73 18.52
N ILE A 99 -10.38 2.83 17.60
CA ILE A 99 -9.03 2.24 17.51
C ILE A 99 -7.99 3.35 17.32
N LEU A 100 -8.16 4.23 16.33
CA LEU A 100 -7.21 5.32 16.09
C LEU A 100 -7.07 6.26 17.28
N LYS A 101 -8.19 6.61 17.94
CA LYS A 101 -8.13 7.44 19.14
C LYS A 101 -7.33 6.76 20.23
N ASN A 102 -7.61 5.48 20.49
CA ASN A 102 -6.87 4.72 21.49
C ASN A 102 -5.37 4.74 21.17
N GLU A 103 -4.96 4.35 19.96
CA GLU A 103 -3.55 4.36 19.54
C GLU A 103 -2.89 5.74 19.72
N ILE A 104 -3.56 6.82 19.31
CA ILE A 104 -3.03 8.19 19.43
C ILE A 104 -2.87 8.61 20.90
N PHE A 105 -3.81 8.23 21.78
CA PHE A 105 -3.80 8.64 23.18
C PHE A 105 -2.99 7.70 24.08
N THR A 106 -2.74 6.45 23.67
CA THR A 106 -1.92 5.48 24.42
C THR A 106 -0.46 5.52 24.01
N ILE A 107 -0.12 5.96 22.79
CA ILE A 107 1.24 6.31 22.43
C ILE A 107 1.62 7.55 23.24
N GLY A 108 2.17 7.31 24.43
CA GLY A 108 2.77 8.34 25.26
C GLY A 108 3.95 8.96 24.52
N VAL A 109 3.72 10.05 23.79
CA VAL A 109 4.82 10.84 23.23
C VAL A 109 5.38 11.68 24.38
N GLU A 110 6.43 11.18 25.01
CA GLU A 110 7.10 11.85 26.14
C GLU A 110 7.75 13.18 25.72
N GLU A 111 8.03 13.37 24.43
CA GLU A 111 8.76 14.54 23.93
C GLU A 111 7.88 15.58 23.24
N ARG A 112 7.94 16.82 23.75
CA ARG A 112 7.31 17.96 23.08
C ARG A 112 7.94 18.21 21.71
N SER A 113 7.06 18.24 20.73
CA SER A 113 7.39 18.32 19.32
C SER A 113 7.37 19.76 18.82
N PHE A 114 8.53 20.37 18.54
CA PHE A 114 8.60 21.67 17.87
C PHE A 114 8.62 21.51 16.34
N SER A 115 7.96 22.42 15.61
CA SER A 115 7.85 22.39 14.14
C SER A 115 9.21 22.36 13.45
N VAL A 116 10.17 23.12 13.98
CA VAL A 116 11.56 23.20 13.49
C VAL A 116 12.31 21.86 13.53
N ASN A 117 11.87 20.92 14.36
CA ASN A 117 12.53 19.63 14.53
C ASN A 117 11.82 18.50 13.77
N ILE A 118 10.66 18.74 13.14
CA ILE A 118 9.87 17.70 12.47
C ILE A 118 10.66 17.01 11.36
N SER A 119 11.41 17.77 10.55
CA SER A 119 12.22 17.21 9.45
C SER A 119 13.34 16.32 9.95
N LYS A 120 13.92 16.62 11.12
CA LYS A 120 15.07 15.94 11.72
C LYS A 120 14.71 14.68 12.54
N ARG A 121 13.43 14.44 12.81
CA ARG A 121 13.01 13.24 13.56
C ARG A 121 13.25 11.97 12.77
N ASP A 122 13.60 10.94 13.52
CA ASP A 122 13.55 9.57 13.04
C ASP A 122 12.14 9.22 12.51
N PRO A 123 12.06 8.30 11.53
CA PRO A 123 10.80 7.70 11.13
C PRO A 123 10.04 7.18 12.34
N LEU A 124 8.75 7.52 12.46
CA LEU A 124 7.90 6.93 13.48
C LEU A 124 7.88 5.42 13.27
N PRO A 125 7.99 4.63 14.35
CA PRO A 125 7.91 3.18 14.23
C PRO A 125 6.60 2.82 13.55
N LEU A 126 6.61 1.73 12.78
CA LEU A 126 5.38 1.16 12.25
C LEU A 126 4.48 0.84 13.45
N LEU A 127 3.21 1.24 13.37
CA LEU A 127 2.19 0.84 14.36
C LEU A 127 2.29 -0.68 14.51
N LYS A 128 2.70 -1.13 15.70
CA LYS A 128 2.85 -2.55 16.02
C LYS A 128 1.47 -3.17 16.05
N ASP A 129 1.40 -4.39 15.52
CA ASP A 129 0.16 -5.13 15.31
C ASP A 129 -0.88 -4.32 14.52
N GLN A 130 -0.91 -4.48 13.19
CA GLN A 130 -2.15 -4.60 12.41
C GLN A 130 -1.97 -4.24 10.90
N TYR A 131 -2.75 -4.94 10.07
CA TYR A 131 -3.10 -4.65 8.67
C TYR A 131 -1.96 -4.66 7.63
N LEU A 132 -0.93 -5.48 7.86
CA LEU A 132 -0.23 -6.11 6.73
C LEU A 132 -1.17 -7.19 6.18
N LEU A 133 -1.75 -6.94 5.01
CA LEU A 133 -2.41 -7.96 4.20
C LEU A 133 -1.44 -9.10 3.89
#